data_AF-A0AB38B4M0-F1
#
_entry.id   AF-A0AB38B4M0-F1
#
_cell.length_a   1.000
_cell.length_b   1.000
_cell.length_c   1.000
_cell.angle_alpha   90.00
_cell.angle_beta   90.00
_cell.angle_gamma   90.00
#
_symmetry.space_group_name_H-M   'P 1'
#
loop_
_entity.id
_entity.type
_entity.pdbx_description
1 polymer ?
#
loop_
_entity_poly.entity_id
_entity_poly.type
_entity_poly.pdbx_seq_one_letter_code
_entity_poly.pdbx_strand_id
1 'polypeptide(L)'
;MSHMGDVLAGFHAVWEFDTDSVLIRFERGIRRPKLFQALGERRIPYEALSSVEVAGGRRGTVVLHAVPRPGADPLMEAADGQLKEDADPYRLVLPAERGTLAEYYADELRTALGPDAKEPADRHLVAAPEPPLHFKAYDGKASFDGRAVAFRWFWTGASSAKWKCGDQTFPVGELAGVEWRSPEILNGYLRLLERGAREPGTGEPDQDPATVVFGLGYGPVHESLPFAASVLQAVRAAEPAPETAESEPRRRTGDARRDPADIADRIRHLGELHGAGLLTDDEFSAKKAELLAEL
;
A
#
# COMPACT_ATOMS: atom_id res chain seq x y z
N MET A 1 3.11 8.11 35.73
CA MET A 1 2.42 6.85 36.07
C MET A 1 1.89 6.33 34.76
N SER A 2 2.44 5.22 34.25
CA SER A 2 2.00 4.62 32.99
C SER A 2 0.68 3.90 33.27
N HIS A 3 -0.44 4.49 32.85
CA HIS A 3 -1.73 3.81 32.90
C HIS A 3 -1.82 2.87 31.70
N MET A 4 -1.46 1.62 31.98
CA MET A 4 -1.35 0.50 31.07
C MET A 4 -2.69 -0.25 31.08
N GLY A 5 -3.42 -0.26 29.96
CA GLY A 5 -4.70 -0.98 29.82
C GLY A 5 -5.97 -0.14 30.02
N ASP A 6 -5.88 1.17 29.81
CA ASP A 6 -7.03 2.07 29.92
C ASP A 6 -7.98 1.91 28.73
N VAL A 7 -9.29 1.91 29.01
CA VAL A 7 -10.34 1.59 28.03
C VAL A 7 -11.35 2.73 27.94
N LEU A 8 -11.54 3.25 26.72
CA LEU A 8 -12.54 4.25 26.40
C LEU A 8 -13.60 3.68 25.46
N ALA A 9 -14.75 3.33 26.04
CA ALA A 9 -15.90 2.85 25.29
C ALA A 9 -16.73 4.01 24.73
N GLY A 10 -16.99 3.98 23.42
CA GLY A 10 -17.84 4.93 22.71
C GLY A 10 -18.97 4.24 21.96
N PHE A 11 -19.65 5.01 21.11
CA PHE A 11 -20.60 4.47 20.17
C PHE A 11 -19.85 3.75 19.06
N HIS A 12 -20.19 2.48 18.89
CA HIS A 12 -19.71 1.59 17.85
C HIS A 12 -18.28 1.05 17.98
N ALA A 13 -17.43 1.66 18.80
CA ALA A 13 -16.06 1.22 19.03
C ALA A 13 -15.62 1.41 20.48
N VAL A 14 -14.60 0.64 20.87
CA VAL A 14 -13.87 0.74 22.12
C VAL A 14 -12.40 0.96 21.79
N TRP A 15 -11.77 1.94 22.41
CA TRP A 15 -10.34 2.20 22.28
C TRP A 15 -9.62 1.71 23.54
N GLU A 16 -8.60 0.89 23.36
CA GLU A 16 -7.73 0.42 24.44
C GLU A 16 -6.35 1.03 24.23
N PHE A 17 -5.86 1.77 25.22
CA PHE A 17 -4.59 2.48 25.16
C PHE A 17 -3.47 1.60 25.73
N ASP A 18 -2.50 1.30 24.88
CA ASP A 18 -1.28 0.56 25.19
C ASP A 18 -0.09 1.53 25.27
N THR A 19 1.10 1.02 25.54
CA THR A 19 2.30 1.85 25.69
C THR A 19 2.76 2.53 24.39
N ASP A 20 2.46 1.93 23.23
CA ASP A 20 2.96 2.37 21.92
C ASP A 20 1.87 2.49 20.85
N SER A 21 0.62 2.20 21.20
CA SER A 21 -0.48 2.06 20.26
C SER A 21 -1.84 2.16 20.92
N VAL A 22 -2.85 2.45 20.11
CA VAL A 22 -4.27 2.30 20.47
C VAL A 22 -4.86 1.13 19.71
N LEU A 23 -5.49 0.20 20.43
CA LEU A 23 -6.30 -0.86 19.82
C LEU A 23 -7.75 -0.40 19.72
N ILE A 24 -8.23 -0.25 18.49
CA ILE A 24 -9.62 0.08 18.18
C ILE A 24 -10.37 -1.23 17.94
N ARG A 25 -11.27 -1.59 18.86
CA ARG A 25 -12.19 -2.71 18.68
C ARG A 25 -13.54 -2.21 18.23
N PHE A 26 -13.98 -2.63 17.05
CA PHE A 26 -15.33 -2.32 16.59
C PHE A 26 -16.32 -3.31 17.19
N GLU A 27 -17.23 -2.82 17.99
CA GLU A 27 -18.27 -3.64 18.60
C GLU A 27 -19.28 -4.15 17.53
N ARG A 28 -20.05 -5.21 17.84
CA ARG A 28 -21.00 -5.86 16.89
C ARG A 28 -22.46 -5.40 17.09
N GLY A 29 -23.28 -5.33 16.02
CA GLY A 29 -24.71 -4.93 16.12
C GLY A 29 -25.36 -4.32 14.85
N ILE A 30 -26.70 -4.14 14.91
CA ILE A 30 -27.62 -4.04 13.74
C ILE A 30 -27.72 -2.62 13.12
N ARG A 31 -27.05 -1.60 13.68
CA ARG A 31 -27.08 -0.20 13.20
C ARG A 31 -25.69 0.42 13.03
N ARG A 32 -24.71 -0.41 12.70
CA ARG A 32 -23.30 -0.01 12.62
C ARG A 32 -22.89 0.22 11.17
N PRO A 33 -21.94 1.12 10.91
CA PRO A 33 -21.26 1.15 9.62
C PRO A 33 -20.74 -0.26 9.31
N LYS A 34 -21.16 -0.82 8.17
CA LYS A 34 -20.72 -2.17 7.77
C LYS A 34 -19.21 -2.26 7.62
N LEU A 35 -18.54 -1.13 7.32
CA LEU A 35 -17.09 -1.05 7.22
C LEU A 35 -16.42 -1.46 8.55
N PHE A 36 -16.95 -1.02 9.68
CA PHE A 36 -16.41 -1.40 11.00
C PHE A 36 -16.53 -2.91 11.27
N GLN A 37 -17.60 -3.54 10.78
CA GLN A 37 -17.75 -5.00 10.86
C GLN A 37 -16.72 -5.73 9.98
N ALA A 38 -16.43 -5.19 8.80
CA ALA A 38 -15.43 -5.75 7.88
C ALA A 38 -13.99 -5.57 8.43
N LEU A 39 -13.72 -4.47 9.13
CA LEU A 39 -12.42 -4.20 9.75
C LEU A 39 -12.18 -5.01 11.03
N GLY A 40 -13.23 -5.27 11.83
CA GLY A 40 -13.13 -6.05 13.06
C GLY A 40 -12.42 -5.30 14.19
N GLU A 41 -11.09 -5.34 14.21
CA GLU A 41 -10.25 -4.60 15.14
C GLU A 41 -9.01 -4.05 14.43
N ARG A 42 -8.44 -2.96 14.96
CA ARG A 42 -7.27 -2.30 14.38
C ARG A 42 -6.31 -1.84 15.46
N ARG A 43 -5.07 -2.32 15.43
CA ARG A 43 -3.97 -1.79 16.25
C ARG A 43 -3.32 -0.63 15.50
N ILE A 44 -3.35 0.55 16.09
CA ILE A 44 -2.80 1.78 15.52
C ILE A 44 -1.59 2.21 16.35
N PRO A 45 -0.36 2.04 15.86
CA PRO A 45 0.84 2.58 16.50
C PRO A 45 0.72 4.10 16.66
N TYR A 46 1.20 4.67 17.77
CA TYR A 46 1.26 6.12 17.93
C TYR A 46 2.18 6.78 16.88
N GLU A 47 3.19 6.05 16.40
CA GLU A 47 4.03 6.44 15.26
C GLU A 47 3.21 6.66 13.96
N ALA A 48 2.05 6.03 13.83
CA ALA A 48 1.16 6.18 12.68
C ALA A 48 0.27 7.43 12.76
N LEU A 49 0.26 8.14 13.89
CA LEU A 49 -0.63 9.28 14.14
C LEU A 49 0.10 10.61 13.94
N SER A 50 -0.60 11.58 13.37
CA SER A 50 -0.12 12.95 13.14
C SER A 50 -0.68 13.95 14.13
N SER A 51 -1.95 13.80 14.51
CA SER A 51 -2.61 14.66 15.49
C SER A 51 -3.77 13.94 16.17
N VAL A 52 -4.27 14.53 17.27
CA VAL A 52 -5.49 14.08 17.95
C VAL A 52 -6.36 15.27 18.29
N GLU A 53 -7.63 15.20 17.94
CA GLU A 53 -8.60 16.28 18.04
C GLU A 53 -9.80 15.85 18.90
N VAL A 54 -10.33 16.79 19.66
CA VAL A 54 -11.61 16.64 20.36
C VAL A 54 -12.55 17.71 19.85
N ALA A 55 -13.74 17.28 19.41
CA ALA A 55 -14.74 18.19 18.87
C ALA A 55 -16.15 17.81 19.35
N GLY A 56 -17.06 18.79 19.28
CA GLY A 56 -18.49 18.54 19.46
C GLY A 56 -19.02 17.68 18.31
N GLY A 57 -19.74 16.61 18.64
CA GLY A 57 -20.42 15.74 17.70
C GLY A 57 -21.90 16.06 17.51
N ARG A 58 -22.60 15.23 16.74
CA ARG A 58 -24.04 15.37 16.50
C ARG A 58 -24.83 14.96 17.75
N ARG A 59 -25.99 15.57 17.96
CA ARG A 59 -26.94 15.20 19.04
C ARG A 59 -26.33 15.24 20.44
N GLY A 60 -25.47 16.22 20.72
CA GLY A 60 -24.83 16.36 22.04
C GLY A 60 -23.86 15.23 22.34
N THR A 61 -23.09 14.80 21.35
CA THR A 61 -21.97 13.86 21.53
C THR A 61 -20.66 14.61 21.52
N VAL A 62 -19.58 13.95 21.96
CA VAL A 62 -18.20 14.41 21.80
C VAL A 62 -17.48 13.41 20.90
N VAL A 63 -16.56 13.87 20.06
CA VAL A 63 -15.78 13.02 19.16
C VAL A 63 -14.31 13.17 19.52
N LEU A 64 -13.67 12.06 19.86
CA LEU A 64 -12.21 11.93 19.89
C LEU A 64 -11.76 11.40 18.52
N HIS A 65 -10.93 12.15 17.82
CA HIS A 65 -10.49 11.84 16.46
C HIS A 65 -8.96 11.75 16.42
N ALA A 66 -8.42 10.59 16.04
CA ALA A 66 -6.99 10.41 15.84
C ALA A 66 -6.66 10.50 14.35
N VAL A 67 -5.82 11.44 13.94
CA VAL A 67 -5.53 11.65 12.51
C VAL A 67 -4.29 10.84 12.14
N PRO A 68 -4.37 9.87 11.21
CA PRO A 68 -3.17 9.15 10.76
C PRO A 68 -2.25 10.07 9.95
N ARG A 69 -0.95 9.76 9.94
CA ARG A 69 0.01 10.38 9.02
C ARG A 69 -0.32 9.97 7.58
N PRO A 70 -0.10 10.85 6.59
CA PRO A 70 -0.19 10.47 5.18
C PRO A 70 0.69 9.24 4.89
N GLY A 71 0.13 8.21 4.26
CA GLY A 71 0.85 6.97 3.94
C GLY A 71 1.02 5.97 5.09
N ALA A 72 0.54 6.27 6.31
CA ALA A 72 0.70 5.34 7.45
C ALA A 72 -0.36 4.23 7.48
N ASP A 73 -1.59 4.52 7.03
CA ASP A 73 -2.68 3.55 6.96
C ASP A 73 -3.12 3.34 5.50
N PRO A 74 -2.95 2.13 4.92
CA PRO A 74 -3.37 1.85 3.56
C PRO A 74 -4.88 2.01 3.33
N LEU A 75 -5.71 1.85 4.37
CA LEU A 75 -7.16 2.09 4.26
C LEU A 75 -7.45 3.58 4.04
N MET A 76 -6.79 4.45 4.79
CA MET A 76 -7.00 5.90 4.71
C MET A 76 -6.32 6.49 3.47
N GLU A 77 -5.17 5.94 3.07
CA GLU A 77 -4.51 6.29 1.81
C GLU A 77 -5.38 5.90 0.60
N ALA A 78 -5.93 4.68 0.57
CA ALA A 78 -6.82 4.25 -0.50
C ALA A 78 -8.15 5.05 -0.51
N ALA A 79 -8.65 5.47 0.65
CA ALA A 79 -9.87 6.26 0.74
C ALA A 79 -9.69 7.69 0.19
N ASP A 80 -8.47 8.23 0.24
CA ASP A 80 -8.09 9.57 -0.27
C ASP A 80 -9.09 10.67 0.13
N GLY A 81 -9.49 10.69 1.41
CA GLY A 81 -10.42 11.68 1.95
C GLY A 81 -11.89 11.55 1.48
N GLN A 82 -12.24 10.54 0.68
CA GLN A 82 -13.61 10.32 0.18
C GLN A 82 -14.53 9.60 1.17
N LEU A 83 -14.00 9.16 2.32
CA LEU A 83 -14.76 8.45 3.34
C LEU A 83 -15.62 9.43 4.16
N LYS A 84 -16.89 9.09 4.37
CA LYS A 84 -17.77 9.88 5.23
C LYS A 84 -17.35 9.78 6.69
N GLU A 85 -17.62 10.84 7.45
CA GLU A 85 -17.28 10.91 8.89
C GLU A 85 -17.85 9.75 9.72
N ASP A 86 -19.04 9.23 9.37
CA ASP A 86 -19.68 8.14 10.10
C ASP A 86 -19.10 6.76 9.77
N ALA A 87 -18.30 6.67 8.70
CA ALA A 87 -17.56 5.47 8.32
C ALA A 87 -16.06 5.56 8.68
N ASP A 88 -15.60 6.69 9.23
CA ASP A 88 -14.21 6.91 9.61
C ASP A 88 -13.82 6.05 10.83
N PRO A 89 -12.90 5.08 10.69
CA PRO A 89 -12.51 4.18 11.78
C PRO A 89 -11.72 4.87 12.89
N TYR A 90 -11.24 6.10 12.67
CA TYR A 90 -10.44 6.86 13.64
C TYR A 90 -11.27 7.82 14.50
N ARG A 91 -12.59 7.80 14.37
CA ARG A 91 -13.50 8.66 15.14
C ARG A 91 -14.23 7.86 16.21
N LEU A 92 -13.87 8.11 17.47
CA LEU A 92 -14.59 7.59 18.61
C LEU A 92 -15.65 8.59 19.06
N VAL A 93 -16.91 8.28 18.78
CA VAL A 93 -18.05 9.10 19.22
C VAL A 93 -18.42 8.71 20.65
N LEU A 94 -18.58 9.67 21.55
CA LEU A 94 -18.81 9.49 22.98
C LEU A 94 -20.06 10.27 23.44
N PRO A 95 -20.77 9.81 24.49
CA PRO A 95 -21.77 10.65 25.16
C PRO A 95 -21.15 11.96 25.66
N ALA A 96 -21.92 13.07 25.69
CA ALA A 96 -21.42 14.37 26.16
C ALA A 96 -20.81 14.31 27.57
N GLU A 97 -21.34 13.47 28.46
CA GLU A 97 -20.83 13.35 29.84
C GLU A 97 -19.37 12.87 29.88
N ARG A 98 -18.89 12.22 28.82
CA ARG A 98 -17.51 11.73 28.70
C ARG A 98 -16.55 12.76 28.09
N GLY A 99 -16.98 14.01 27.90
CA GLY A 99 -16.15 15.06 27.29
C GLY A 99 -14.81 15.28 27.99
N THR A 100 -14.81 15.39 29.32
CA THR A 100 -13.55 15.54 30.10
C THR A 100 -12.63 14.33 29.95
N LEU A 101 -13.19 13.14 29.84
CA LEU A 101 -12.40 11.92 29.63
C LEU A 101 -11.82 11.87 28.20
N ALA A 102 -12.56 12.35 27.20
CA ALA A 102 -12.07 12.48 25.83
C ALA A 102 -10.89 13.46 25.74
N GLU A 103 -11.00 14.64 26.39
CA GLU A 103 -9.90 15.61 26.50
C GLU A 103 -8.67 15.01 27.18
N TYR A 104 -8.86 14.29 28.30
CA TYR A 104 -7.77 13.62 29.00
C TYR A 104 -7.00 12.65 28.08
N TYR A 105 -7.69 11.74 27.40
CA TYR A 105 -7.03 10.80 26.50
C TYR A 105 -6.44 11.48 25.26
N ALA A 106 -7.04 12.57 24.78
CA ALA A 106 -6.45 13.35 23.69
C ALA A 106 -5.10 13.95 24.10
N ASP A 107 -4.97 14.49 25.31
CA ASP A 107 -3.72 15.05 25.83
C ASP A 107 -2.64 13.98 26.07
N GLU A 108 -3.04 12.81 26.60
CA GLU A 108 -2.13 11.66 26.72
C GLU A 108 -1.60 11.23 25.34
N LEU A 109 -2.49 11.06 24.35
CA LEU A 109 -2.08 10.69 23.00
C LEU A 109 -1.20 11.76 22.34
N ARG A 110 -1.54 13.04 22.46
CA ARG A 110 -0.73 14.16 21.94
C ARG A 110 0.68 14.15 22.51
N THR A 111 0.81 13.80 23.79
CA THR A 111 2.12 13.69 24.48
C THR A 111 2.92 12.48 24.00
N ALA A 112 2.24 11.41 23.57
CA ALA A 112 2.86 10.19 23.08
C ALA A 112 3.25 10.24 21.58
N LEU A 113 2.84 11.27 20.84
CA LEU A 113 3.20 11.41 19.42
C LEU A 113 4.72 11.57 19.25
N GLY A 114 5.27 10.84 18.28
CA GLY A 114 6.70 10.87 17.96
C GLY A 114 7.13 12.18 17.28
N PRO A 115 8.45 12.42 17.15
CA PRO A 115 8.99 13.61 16.49
C PRO A 115 8.53 13.73 15.01
N ASP A 116 8.28 12.61 14.35
CA ASP A 116 7.91 12.54 12.94
C ASP A 116 6.40 12.67 12.69
N ALA A 117 5.60 13.01 13.70
CA ALA A 117 4.14 13.07 13.59
C ALA A 117 3.65 14.02 12.48
N LYS A 118 4.43 15.04 12.13
CA LYS A 118 4.07 16.00 11.07
C LYS A 118 4.52 15.58 9.68
N GLU A 119 5.36 14.54 9.59
CA GLU A 119 5.92 14.07 8.34
C GLU A 119 5.07 12.91 7.79
N PRO A 120 4.97 12.75 6.45
CA PRO A 120 4.43 11.53 5.85
C PRO A 120 5.15 10.29 6.36
N ALA A 121 4.45 9.16 6.42
CA ALA A 121 5.09 7.87 6.70
C ALA A 121 5.79 7.36 5.44
N ASP A 122 6.96 6.76 5.64
CA ASP A 122 7.76 6.09 4.61
C ASP A 122 7.18 4.72 4.23
N ARG A 123 6.42 4.12 5.14
CA ARG A 123 5.75 2.82 4.97
C ARG A 123 4.39 2.80 5.65
N HIS A 124 3.57 1.83 5.26
CA HIS A 124 2.37 1.49 6.02
C HIS A 124 2.75 0.97 7.41
N LEU A 125 2.24 1.64 8.44
CA LEU A 125 2.42 1.27 9.85
C LEU A 125 1.19 0.57 10.43
N VAL A 126 0.04 0.70 9.76
CA VAL A 126 -1.22 0.03 10.12
C VAL A 126 -1.50 -1.10 9.14
N ALA A 127 -1.91 -2.26 9.66
CA ALA A 127 -2.28 -3.39 8.82
C ALA A 127 -3.61 -3.14 8.08
N ALA A 128 -3.62 -3.45 6.79
CA ALA A 128 -4.81 -3.64 5.98
C ALA A 128 -5.50 -4.98 6.29
N PRO A 129 -6.79 -5.13 5.95
CA PRO A 129 -7.48 -6.41 5.99
C PRO A 129 -6.76 -7.47 5.13
N GLU A 130 -6.63 -8.67 5.68
CA GLU A 130 -5.88 -9.76 5.04
C GLU A 130 -6.66 -10.42 3.89
N PRO A 131 -5.98 -10.82 2.80
CA PRO A 131 -6.56 -11.66 1.76
C PRO A 131 -6.88 -13.07 2.27
N PRO A 132 -7.81 -13.82 1.63
CA PRO A 132 -8.47 -13.49 0.37
C PRO A 132 -9.64 -12.51 0.53
N LEU A 133 -9.68 -11.50 -0.34
CA LEU A 133 -10.77 -10.51 -0.41
C LEU A 133 -11.46 -10.57 -1.77
N HIS A 134 -12.75 -10.27 -1.79
CA HIS A 134 -13.50 -10.14 -3.03
C HIS A 134 -14.74 -9.27 -2.82
N PHE A 135 -15.22 -8.68 -3.90
CA PHE A 135 -16.50 -7.96 -3.91
C PHE A 135 -17.12 -8.03 -5.29
N LYS A 136 -18.44 -7.77 -5.36
CA LYS A 136 -19.14 -7.64 -6.63
C LYS A 136 -19.22 -6.16 -7.01
N ALA A 137 -18.62 -5.82 -8.15
CA ALA A 137 -18.84 -4.57 -8.85
C ALA A 137 -20.07 -4.69 -9.77
N TYR A 138 -20.44 -3.59 -10.43
CA TYR A 138 -21.59 -3.58 -11.34
C TYR A 138 -21.29 -4.40 -12.60
N ASP A 139 -20.09 -4.24 -13.14
CA ASP A 139 -19.63 -4.84 -14.39
C ASP A 139 -18.88 -6.16 -14.21
N GLY A 140 -18.55 -6.55 -12.97
CA GLY A 140 -17.79 -7.76 -12.71
C GLY A 140 -17.60 -8.10 -11.24
N LYS A 141 -16.78 -9.11 -10.99
CA LYS A 141 -16.29 -9.50 -9.68
C LYS A 141 -14.80 -9.23 -9.59
N ALA A 142 -14.38 -8.54 -8.53
CA ALA A 142 -12.98 -8.38 -8.16
C ALA A 142 -12.60 -9.39 -7.07
N SER A 143 -11.40 -9.97 -7.18
CA SER A 143 -10.82 -10.86 -6.17
C SER A 143 -9.33 -10.59 -6.01
N PHE A 144 -8.83 -10.69 -4.77
CA PHE A 144 -7.44 -10.52 -4.42
C PHE A 144 -7.03 -11.63 -3.45
N ASP A 145 -5.96 -12.35 -3.79
CA ASP A 145 -5.45 -13.49 -3.02
C ASP A 145 -4.15 -13.20 -2.26
N GLY A 146 -3.69 -11.95 -2.27
CA GLY A 146 -2.40 -11.52 -1.72
C GLY A 146 -1.26 -11.47 -2.73
N ARG A 147 -1.45 -12.03 -3.94
CA ARG A 147 -0.43 -12.08 -5.00
C ARG A 147 -0.88 -11.44 -6.30
N ALA A 148 -2.15 -11.56 -6.64
CA ALA A 148 -2.71 -10.98 -7.84
C ALA A 148 -4.16 -10.52 -7.63
N VAL A 149 -4.53 -9.44 -8.32
CA VAL A 149 -5.92 -9.01 -8.46
C VAL A 149 -6.48 -9.64 -9.73
N ALA A 150 -7.68 -10.21 -9.65
CA ALA A 150 -8.39 -10.73 -10.81
C ALA A 150 -9.76 -10.08 -10.97
N PHE A 151 -10.12 -9.77 -12.21
CA PHE A 151 -11.43 -9.28 -12.60
C PHE A 151 -12.13 -10.29 -13.50
N ARG A 152 -13.33 -10.69 -13.10
CA ARG A 152 -14.23 -11.53 -13.89
C ARG A 152 -15.44 -10.71 -14.34
N TRP A 153 -15.67 -10.62 -15.63
CA TRP A 153 -16.71 -9.76 -16.18
C TRP A 153 -18.11 -10.39 -16.13
N PHE A 154 -19.11 -9.55 -15.87
CA PHE A 154 -20.51 -9.92 -15.99
C PHE A 154 -21.04 -9.51 -17.35
N TRP A 155 -21.62 -10.46 -18.07
CA TRP A 155 -22.18 -10.27 -19.41
C TRP A 155 -23.24 -9.15 -19.52
N THR A 156 -23.94 -8.83 -18.43
CA THR A 156 -24.97 -7.77 -18.40
C THR A 156 -24.45 -6.39 -18.00
N GLY A 157 -23.22 -6.30 -17.50
CA GLY A 157 -22.68 -5.06 -16.95
C GLY A 157 -21.40 -4.58 -17.63
N ALA A 158 -20.56 -5.51 -18.10
CA ALA A 158 -19.30 -5.17 -18.74
C ALA A 158 -19.49 -4.56 -20.13
N SER A 159 -18.71 -3.51 -20.41
CA SER A 159 -18.62 -2.93 -21.74
C SER A 159 -18.07 -3.93 -22.75
N SER A 160 -18.32 -3.67 -24.04
CA SER A 160 -17.76 -4.48 -25.12
C SER A 160 -16.23 -4.45 -25.14
N ALA A 161 -15.59 -3.39 -24.64
CA ALA A 161 -14.14 -3.31 -24.51
C ALA A 161 -13.63 -4.34 -23.49
N LYS A 162 -14.15 -4.31 -22.26
CA LYS A 162 -13.80 -5.24 -21.19
C LYS A 162 -14.10 -6.70 -21.56
N TRP A 163 -15.29 -6.95 -22.13
CA TRP A 163 -15.71 -8.29 -22.51
C TRP A 163 -14.77 -8.94 -23.54
N LYS A 164 -14.25 -8.16 -24.51
CA LYS A 164 -13.31 -8.66 -25.53
C LYS A 164 -11.94 -9.01 -24.95
N CYS A 165 -11.51 -8.34 -23.89
CA CYS A 165 -10.26 -8.65 -23.19
C CYS A 165 -10.34 -9.95 -22.38
N GLY A 166 -11.56 -10.42 -22.05
CA GLY A 166 -11.76 -11.58 -21.18
C GLY A 166 -11.42 -11.27 -19.71
N ASP A 167 -11.50 -12.29 -18.86
CA ASP A 167 -11.13 -12.16 -17.45
C ASP A 167 -9.67 -11.67 -17.34
N GLN A 168 -9.43 -10.67 -16.50
CA GLN A 168 -8.12 -10.04 -16.32
C GLN A 168 -7.45 -10.54 -15.03
N THR A 169 -6.12 -10.57 -15.02
CA THR A 169 -5.33 -10.88 -13.83
C THR A 169 -4.09 -10.00 -13.80
N PHE A 170 -3.84 -9.36 -12.67
CA PHE A 170 -2.79 -8.38 -12.45
C PHE A 170 -1.92 -8.83 -11.26
N PRO A 171 -0.71 -9.34 -11.50
CA PRO A 171 0.26 -9.61 -10.44
C PRO A 171 0.61 -8.34 -9.66
N VAL A 172 0.73 -8.44 -8.33
CA VAL A 172 1.03 -7.27 -7.47
C VAL A 172 2.34 -6.57 -7.89
N GLY A 173 3.36 -7.32 -8.33
CA GLY A 173 4.63 -6.74 -8.79
C GLY A 173 4.51 -5.87 -10.05
N GLU A 174 3.45 -6.05 -10.84
CA GLU A 174 3.16 -5.26 -12.03
C GLU A 174 2.32 -4.02 -11.72
N LEU A 175 1.86 -3.86 -10.47
CA LEU A 175 1.08 -2.72 -10.04
C LEU A 175 1.97 -1.64 -9.42
N ALA A 176 1.60 -0.39 -9.66
CA ALA A 176 2.11 0.81 -9.02
C ALA A 176 1.16 1.34 -7.93
N GLY A 177 -0.11 0.94 -7.95
CA GLY A 177 -1.07 1.34 -6.92
C GLY A 177 -2.52 1.00 -7.29
N VAL A 178 -3.43 1.63 -6.56
CA VAL A 178 -4.88 1.52 -6.75
C VAL A 178 -5.51 2.89 -6.59
N GLU A 179 -6.45 3.21 -7.47
CA GLU A 179 -7.33 4.37 -7.33
C GLU A 179 -8.72 3.85 -6.94
N TRP A 180 -9.18 4.24 -5.75
CA TRP A 180 -10.54 3.94 -5.29
C TRP A 180 -11.36 5.21 -5.31
N ARG A 181 -12.50 5.17 -6.02
CA ARG A 181 -13.47 6.25 -6.05
C ARG A 181 -14.75 5.77 -5.42
N SER A 182 -15.18 6.44 -4.35
CA SER A 182 -16.28 5.97 -3.50
C SER A 182 -17.54 5.63 -4.30
N PRO A 183 -18.20 4.48 -4.03
CA PRO A 183 -19.49 4.14 -4.65
C PRO A 183 -20.61 5.12 -4.27
N GLU A 184 -20.39 5.98 -3.30
CA GLU A 184 -21.33 7.02 -2.87
C GLU A 184 -21.20 8.32 -3.67
N ILE A 185 -20.19 8.41 -4.54
CA ILE A 185 -19.99 9.50 -5.51
C ILE A 185 -20.44 9.01 -6.88
N LEU A 186 -20.91 9.92 -7.73
CA LEU A 186 -21.25 9.59 -9.12
C LEU A 186 -20.02 8.98 -9.83
N ASN A 187 -20.28 7.87 -10.53
CA ASN A 187 -19.28 7.09 -11.26
C ASN A 187 -18.14 6.56 -10.36
N GLY A 188 -18.48 6.00 -9.19
CA GLY A 188 -17.51 5.28 -8.36
C GLY A 188 -16.91 4.07 -9.08
N TYR A 189 -15.66 3.73 -8.74
CA TYR A 189 -14.93 2.61 -9.34
C TYR A 189 -13.73 2.20 -8.46
N LEU A 190 -13.14 1.06 -8.79
CA LEU A 190 -11.78 0.70 -8.37
C LEU A 190 -10.95 0.45 -9.61
N ARG A 191 -9.84 1.18 -9.73
CA ARG A 191 -8.89 1.09 -10.84
C ARG A 191 -7.54 0.64 -10.32
N LEU A 192 -6.94 -0.33 -11.00
CA LEU A 192 -5.57 -0.73 -10.76
C LEU A 192 -4.65 0.15 -11.60
N LEU A 193 -3.56 0.62 -10.99
CA LEU A 193 -2.55 1.42 -11.67
C LEU A 193 -1.38 0.50 -12.01
N GLU A 194 -1.17 0.21 -13.29
CA GLU A 194 -0.07 -0.63 -13.76
C GLU A 194 1.26 0.14 -13.77
N ARG A 195 2.34 -0.56 -13.42
CA ARG A 195 3.70 -0.02 -13.41
C ARG A 195 4.18 0.20 -14.85
N GLY A 196 4.72 1.39 -15.13
CA GLY A 196 5.21 1.74 -16.46
C GLY A 196 4.12 2.07 -17.48
N ALA A 197 2.85 2.19 -17.06
CA ALA A 197 1.79 2.71 -17.91
C ALA A 197 2.13 4.14 -18.36
N ARG A 198 2.07 4.39 -19.68
CA ARG A 198 2.43 5.69 -20.28
C ARG A 198 1.47 6.81 -19.86
N GLU A 199 0.21 6.46 -19.60
CA GLU A 199 -0.81 7.35 -19.04
C GLU A 199 -1.64 6.56 -17.99
N PRO A 200 -1.18 6.48 -16.74
CA PRO A 200 -1.93 5.80 -15.69
C PRO A 200 -3.24 6.56 -15.44
N GLY A 201 -4.39 5.88 -15.50
CA GLY A 201 -5.66 6.41 -15.02
C GLY A 201 -6.37 7.45 -15.89
N THR A 202 -6.03 7.61 -17.17
CA THR A 202 -6.66 8.63 -18.03
C THR A 202 -7.86 8.13 -18.85
N GLY A 203 -8.05 6.82 -18.98
CA GLY A 203 -9.16 6.22 -19.74
C GLY A 203 -10.53 6.37 -19.07
N GLU A 204 -11.60 6.21 -19.85
CA GLU A 204 -12.96 6.11 -19.31
C GLU A 204 -13.09 4.83 -18.45
N PRO A 205 -13.48 4.92 -17.16
CA PRO A 205 -13.55 3.77 -16.25
C PRO A 205 -14.35 2.56 -16.78
N ASP A 206 -15.41 2.81 -17.55
CA ASP A 206 -16.26 1.75 -18.13
C ASP A 206 -15.58 1.00 -19.30
N GLN A 207 -14.61 1.63 -19.96
CA GLN A 207 -13.90 1.04 -21.11
C GLN A 207 -12.55 0.43 -20.73
N ASP A 208 -12.04 0.72 -19.54
CA ASP A 208 -10.71 0.32 -19.07
C ASP A 208 -10.71 -1.08 -18.42
N PRO A 209 -10.02 -2.10 -19.01
CA PRO A 209 -9.93 -3.45 -18.44
C PRO A 209 -9.27 -3.54 -17.05
N ALA A 210 -8.49 -2.53 -16.66
CA ALA A 210 -7.89 -2.44 -15.32
C ALA A 210 -8.82 -1.75 -14.29
N THR A 211 -10.08 -1.51 -14.65
CA THR A 211 -11.07 -0.86 -13.78
C THR A 211 -12.33 -1.70 -13.62
N VAL A 212 -12.88 -1.77 -12.42
CA VAL A 212 -14.26 -2.24 -12.15
C VAL A 212 -15.13 -1.05 -11.74
N VAL A 213 -16.32 -0.92 -12.32
CA VAL A 213 -17.21 0.19 -12.00
C VAL A 213 -18.23 -0.17 -10.92
N PHE A 214 -18.53 0.78 -10.05
CA PHE A 214 -19.54 0.61 -9.02
C PHE A 214 -20.92 1.03 -9.53
N GLY A 215 -21.95 0.59 -8.82
CA GLY A 215 -23.33 0.88 -9.17
C GLY A 215 -24.23 0.73 -7.95
N LEU A 216 -25.53 1.00 -8.10
CA LEU A 216 -26.47 0.89 -6.98
C LEU A 216 -26.45 -0.54 -6.39
N GLY A 217 -25.95 -0.66 -5.16
CA GLY A 217 -25.81 -1.96 -4.47
C GLY A 217 -24.57 -2.77 -4.83
N TYR A 218 -23.67 -2.25 -5.67
CA TYR A 218 -22.43 -2.90 -6.10
C TYR A 218 -21.20 -2.08 -5.70
N GLY A 219 -20.08 -2.76 -5.44
CA GLY A 219 -18.83 -2.16 -4.96
C GLY A 219 -18.94 -1.46 -3.61
N PRO A 220 -19.73 -1.97 -2.63
CA PRO A 220 -20.03 -1.22 -1.43
C PRO A 220 -18.75 -0.92 -0.62
N VAL A 221 -18.71 0.24 0.06
CA VAL A 221 -17.54 0.74 0.79
C VAL A 221 -16.92 -0.32 1.71
N HIS A 222 -17.74 -1.08 2.43
CA HIS A 222 -17.30 -2.10 3.39
C HIS A 222 -16.62 -3.34 2.78
N GLU A 223 -16.64 -3.48 1.46
CA GLU A 223 -15.91 -4.55 0.75
C GLU A 223 -14.84 -3.95 -0.17
N SER A 224 -15.19 -2.92 -0.95
CA SER A 224 -14.29 -2.35 -1.97
C SER A 224 -13.13 -1.54 -1.39
N LEU A 225 -13.32 -0.84 -0.28
CA LEU A 225 -12.25 -0.06 0.35
C LEU A 225 -11.24 -0.97 1.11
N PRO A 226 -11.66 -1.94 1.96
CA PRO A 226 -10.78 -2.98 2.49
C PRO A 226 -9.97 -3.70 1.40
N PHE A 227 -10.61 -4.00 0.27
CA PHE A 227 -9.94 -4.59 -0.88
C PHE A 227 -8.84 -3.70 -1.43
N ALA A 228 -9.15 -2.42 -1.70
CA ALA A 228 -8.18 -1.46 -2.20
C ALA A 228 -6.99 -1.31 -1.22
N ALA A 229 -7.26 -1.20 0.08
CA ALA A 229 -6.23 -1.10 1.11
C ALA A 229 -5.29 -2.32 1.13
N SER A 230 -5.85 -3.53 1.02
CA SER A 230 -5.07 -4.78 1.00
C SER A 230 -4.17 -4.86 -0.23
N VAL A 231 -4.68 -4.47 -1.41
CA VAL A 231 -3.90 -4.38 -2.64
C VAL A 231 -2.79 -3.33 -2.50
N LEU A 232 -3.11 -2.13 -1.99
CA LEU A 232 -2.14 -1.05 -1.82
C LEU A 232 -0.99 -1.43 -0.88
N GLN A 233 -1.30 -2.10 0.24
CA GLN A 233 -0.28 -2.63 1.15
C GLN A 233 0.61 -3.66 0.46
N ALA A 234 0.02 -4.58 -0.31
CA ALA A 234 0.79 -5.59 -1.02
C ALA A 234 1.69 -4.98 -2.11
N VAL A 235 1.20 -3.95 -2.82
CA VAL A 235 1.98 -3.21 -3.82
C VAL A 235 3.19 -2.55 -3.18
N ARG A 236 3.01 -1.80 -2.09
CA ARG A 236 4.12 -1.18 -1.37
C ARG A 236 5.12 -2.21 -0.82
N ALA A 237 4.63 -3.33 -0.30
CA ALA A 237 5.52 -4.40 0.18
C ALA A 237 6.31 -5.09 -0.96
N ALA A 238 5.81 -5.04 -2.19
CA ALA A 238 6.48 -5.58 -3.38
C ALA A 238 7.38 -4.55 -4.08
N GLU A 239 7.39 -3.29 -3.65
CA GLU A 239 8.31 -2.29 -4.22
C GLU A 239 9.75 -2.70 -3.92
N PRO A 240 10.63 -2.73 -4.94
CA PRO A 240 12.04 -2.91 -4.69
C PRO A 240 12.48 -1.75 -3.81
N ALA A 241 13.05 -2.06 -2.64
CA ALA A 241 13.61 -1.04 -1.75
C ALA A 241 14.48 -0.11 -2.60
N PRO A 242 14.38 1.22 -2.45
CA PRO A 242 15.29 2.11 -3.13
C PRO A 242 16.68 1.65 -2.70
N GLU A 243 17.48 1.19 -3.66
CA GLU A 243 18.89 0.93 -3.46
C GLU A 243 19.45 2.23 -2.90
N THR A 244 19.63 2.28 -1.59
CA THR A 244 20.50 3.25 -0.96
C THR A 244 21.81 3.03 -1.69
N ALA A 245 22.22 4.02 -2.48
CA ALA A 245 23.52 4.08 -3.10
C ALA A 245 24.58 4.20 -1.99
N GLU A 246 24.76 3.12 -1.23
CA GLU A 246 25.73 2.90 -0.16
C GLU A 246 25.55 1.48 0.41
N SER A 247 25.70 0.49 -0.47
CA SER A 247 26.22 -0.82 -0.10
C SER A 247 26.66 -1.52 -1.38
N GLU A 248 27.82 -1.10 -1.89
CA GLU A 248 28.65 -2.01 -2.67
C GLU A 248 28.71 -3.36 -1.94
N PRO A 249 28.56 -4.51 -2.62
CA PRO A 249 28.85 -5.76 -1.98
C PRO A 249 30.31 -5.69 -1.57
N ARG A 250 30.58 -5.74 -0.26
CA ARG A 250 31.91 -6.02 0.29
C ARG A 250 32.35 -7.37 -0.25
N ARG A 251 32.89 -7.35 -1.48
CA ARG A 251 33.74 -8.41 -2.00
C ARG A 251 34.90 -8.45 -1.04
N ARG A 252 34.95 -9.55 -0.30
CA ARG A 252 36.08 -9.91 0.54
C ARG A 252 37.33 -9.70 -0.29
N THR A 253 38.21 -8.86 0.21
CA THR A 253 39.60 -8.77 -0.19
C THR A 253 40.21 -10.17 -0.06
N GLY A 254 40.30 -10.86 -1.20
CA GLY A 254 41.06 -12.08 -1.39
C GLY A 254 42.21 -11.75 -2.33
N ASP A 255 43.40 -11.79 -1.75
CA ASP A 255 44.70 -11.49 -2.34
C ASP A 255 44.91 -12.16 -3.71
N ALA A 256 45.32 -11.35 -4.68
CA ALA A 256 45.55 -11.76 -6.05
C ALA A 256 46.90 -12.47 -6.19
N ARG A 257 46.87 -13.77 -6.47
CA ARG A 257 47.83 -14.34 -7.42
C ARG A 257 47.09 -14.62 -8.70
N ARG A 258 47.35 -13.78 -9.71
CA ARG A 258 46.79 -13.86 -11.07
C ARG A 258 47.20 -15.19 -11.68
N ASP A 259 46.20 -16.00 -12.01
CA ASP A 259 46.40 -17.34 -12.56
C ASP A 259 46.80 -17.22 -14.05
N PRO A 260 47.92 -17.83 -14.48
CA PRO A 260 48.32 -17.88 -15.89
C PRO A 260 47.21 -18.41 -16.83
N ALA A 261 46.27 -19.21 -16.31
CA ALA A 261 45.11 -19.69 -17.05
C ALA A 261 44.17 -18.56 -17.50
N ASP A 262 43.95 -17.55 -16.65
CA ASP A 262 43.08 -16.41 -16.95
C ASP A 262 43.70 -15.52 -18.05
N ILE A 263 45.03 -15.43 -18.09
CA ILE A 263 45.77 -14.69 -19.11
C ILE A 263 45.68 -15.44 -20.45
N ALA A 264 45.82 -16.77 -20.44
CA ALA A 264 45.69 -17.58 -21.64
C ALA A 264 44.27 -17.48 -22.25
N ASP A 265 43.24 -17.43 -21.42
CA ASP A 265 41.85 -17.25 -21.85
C ASP A 265 41.59 -15.86 -22.44
N ARG A 266 42.19 -14.81 -21.87
CA ARG A 266 42.12 -13.45 -22.42
C ARG A 266 42.86 -13.32 -23.74
N ILE A 267 44.01 -13.98 -23.90
CA ILE A 267 44.74 -14.02 -25.18
C ILE A 267 43.92 -14.74 -26.25
N ARG A 268 43.20 -15.81 -25.88
CA ARG A 268 42.30 -16.53 -26.79
C ARG A 268 41.16 -15.63 -27.26
N HIS A 269 40.52 -14.92 -26.33
CA HIS A 269 39.43 -14.00 -26.65
C HIS A 269 39.90 -12.80 -27.50
N LEU A 270 41.12 -12.29 -27.25
CA LEU A 270 41.73 -11.25 -28.08
C LEU A 270 41.93 -11.73 -29.52
N GLY A 271 42.29 -13.01 -29.71
CA GLY A 271 42.44 -13.63 -31.04
C GLY A 271 41.11 -13.79 -31.77
N GLU A 272 40.02 -14.07 -31.05
CA GLU A 272 38.66 -14.12 -31.62
C GLU A 272 38.21 -12.76 -32.12
N LEU A 273 38.50 -11.68 -31.37
CA LEU A 273 38.17 -10.30 -31.75
C LEU A 273 38.99 -9.82 -32.97
N HIS A 274 40.26 -10.19 -33.05
CA HIS A 274 41.09 -9.93 -34.22
C HIS A 274 40.61 -10.70 -35.46
N GLY A 275 40.28 -11.99 -35.30
CA GLY A 275 39.70 -12.80 -36.38
C GLY A 275 38.34 -12.29 -36.87
N ALA A 276 37.59 -11.61 -36.01
CA ALA A 276 36.34 -10.92 -36.36
C ALA A 276 36.55 -9.55 -37.03
N GLY A 277 37.80 -9.11 -37.23
CA GLY A 277 38.15 -7.82 -37.85
C GLY A 277 37.84 -6.61 -36.97
N LEU A 278 37.61 -6.82 -35.66
CA LEU A 278 37.28 -5.76 -34.70
C LEU A 278 38.52 -5.09 -34.09
N LEU A 279 39.70 -5.67 -34.34
CA LEU A 279 40.99 -5.12 -33.93
C LEU A 279 41.93 -5.10 -35.13
N THR A 280 42.73 -4.05 -35.23
CA THR A 280 43.83 -4.01 -36.19
C THR A 280 44.99 -4.90 -35.74
N ASP A 281 45.87 -5.30 -36.67
CA ASP A 281 47.04 -6.14 -36.37
C ASP A 281 47.97 -5.51 -35.31
N ASP A 282 48.10 -4.18 -35.34
CA ASP A 282 48.94 -3.42 -34.42
C ASP A 282 48.33 -3.38 -33.00
N GLU A 283 47.01 -3.20 -32.89
CA GLU A 283 46.28 -3.20 -31.61
C GLU A 283 46.25 -4.59 -30.97
N PHE A 284 46.07 -5.63 -31.78
CA PHE A 284 46.13 -7.02 -31.33
C PHE A 284 47.54 -7.36 -30.81
N SER A 285 48.58 -6.99 -31.55
CA SER A 285 49.97 -7.29 -31.18
C SER A 285 50.39 -6.57 -29.91
N ALA A 286 50.00 -5.30 -29.74
CA ALA A 286 50.29 -4.53 -28.53
C ALA A 286 49.60 -5.12 -27.29
N LYS A 287 48.30 -5.43 -27.39
CA LYS A 287 47.53 -5.97 -26.25
C LYS A 287 47.92 -7.41 -25.89
N LYS A 288 48.30 -8.23 -26.87
CA LYS A 288 48.83 -9.57 -26.62
C LYS A 288 50.19 -9.53 -25.90
N ALA A 289 51.07 -8.60 -26.28
CA ALA A 289 52.37 -8.43 -25.62
C ALA A 289 52.22 -7.96 -24.17
N GLU A 290 51.29 -7.04 -23.90
CA GLU A 290 50.94 -6.59 -22.55
C GLU A 290 50.44 -7.75 -21.68
N LEU A 291 49.51 -8.56 -22.18
CA LEU A 291 48.97 -9.72 -21.46
C LEU A 291 50.01 -10.81 -21.23
N LEU A 292 50.92 -11.06 -22.20
CA LEU A 292 52.01 -12.02 -22.01
C LEU A 292 53.06 -11.54 -21.01
N ALA A 293 53.22 -10.24 -20.82
CA ALA A 293 54.12 -9.67 -19.81
C ALA A 293 53.55 -9.74 -18.38
N GLU A 294 52.24 -9.99 -18.24
CA GLU A 294 51.57 -10.22 -16.95
C GLU A 294 51.66 -11.68 -16.46
N LEU A 295 52.24 -12.57 -17.28
CA LEU A 295 52.39 -14.02 -17.03
C LEU A 295 53.76 -14.33 -16.42
#